data_AF-A0A8J3LXB1-F1
#
_entry.id   AF-A0A8J3LXB1-F1
#
_cell.length_a   1.000
_cell.length_b   1.000
_cell.length_c   1.000
_cell.angle_alpha   90.00
_cell.angle_beta   90.00
_cell.angle_gamma   90.00
#
_symmetry.space_group_name_H-M   'P 1'
#
loop_
_entity.id
_entity.type
_entity.pdbx_description
1 polymer ?
#
loop_
_entity_poly.entity_id
_entity_poly.type
_entity_poly.pdbx_seq_one_letter_code
_entity_poly.pdbx_strand_id
1 'polypeptide(L)'
;MAVRSREADVRWRRAAGLVCLAAAAAATACGPEAGLIGAMGTAQPPQVVVHGGGRQVSLDAFTYCYRNTCADGRPEDLPDLGTVTGDIVVSFPLEDWTFQATQLQPAVAFPQPCDLQIPARLVSTGTGTWRLEPAGPPGRYRVDLFGRTSGGDLAAAFAVTTTRAGSTPAPRAGLGAFYDHDGRPDNYGTFEFGIDYLSRTPRKAAVKLTITGQGGRASYELARVEDECRPKGQVRFHAEVPNESVSRAVGREPYTIEVELELDGTRHAASMVWPRDVSTDPDAGGALTPVFTPALP
;
A
#
# COMPACT_ATOMS: atom_id res chain seq x y z
N MET A 1 -15.90 -37.38 -27.66
CA MET A 1 -14.60 -37.75 -27.06
C MET A 1 -14.13 -36.54 -26.26
N ALA A 2 -14.11 -36.66 -24.94
CA ALA A 2 -13.92 -35.56 -24.00
C ALA A 2 -12.51 -35.61 -23.41
N VAL A 3 -11.82 -34.47 -23.31
CA VAL A 3 -10.69 -34.21 -22.39
C VAL A 3 -10.73 -32.73 -22.03
N ARG A 4 -11.52 -32.34 -21.01
CA ARG A 4 -11.08 -31.87 -19.67
C ARG A 4 -10.00 -30.78 -19.68
N SER A 5 -10.45 -29.53 -19.63
CA SER A 5 -9.72 -28.39 -19.06
C SER A 5 -9.57 -28.60 -17.54
N ARG A 6 -8.37 -28.38 -17.01
CA ARG A 6 -8.16 -28.24 -15.56
C ARG A 6 -7.93 -26.76 -15.25
N GLU A 7 -8.87 -26.22 -14.49
CA GLU A 7 -8.75 -24.96 -13.77
C GLU A 7 -7.58 -25.06 -12.77
N ALA A 8 -6.68 -24.08 -12.79
CA ALA A 8 -5.69 -23.87 -11.75
C ALA A 8 -6.11 -22.61 -10.98
N ASP A 9 -6.80 -22.84 -9.87
CA ASP A 9 -7.05 -21.88 -8.80
C ASP A 9 -5.70 -21.39 -8.23
N VAL A 10 -5.28 -20.17 -8.55
CA VAL A 10 -4.15 -19.51 -7.89
C VAL A 10 -4.72 -18.58 -6.82
N ARG A 11 -4.68 -19.06 -5.58
CA ARG A 11 -5.04 -18.32 -4.37
C ARG A 11 -4.00 -17.25 -4.07
N TRP A 12 -4.36 -15.98 -4.26
CA TRP A 12 -3.63 -14.83 -3.76
C TRP A 12 -3.71 -14.76 -2.24
N ARG A 13 -2.62 -15.10 -1.53
CA ARG A 13 -2.42 -14.74 -0.12
C ARG A 13 -1.42 -13.60 -0.06
N ARG A 14 -1.92 -12.42 0.33
CA ARG A 14 -1.11 -11.27 0.72
C ARG A 14 -0.30 -11.63 1.97
N ALA A 15 1.02 -11.49 1.88
CA ALA A 15 1.90 -11.49 3.03
C ALA A 15 1.82 -10.12 3.72
N ALA A 16 0.87 -9.96 4.64
CA ALA A 16 1.04 -9.04 5.76
C ALA A 16 1.72 -9.85 6.87
N GLY A 17 3.03 -9.70 6.99
CA GLY A 17 3.82 -10.37 8.02
C GLY A 17 3.52 -9.78 9.40
N LEU A 18 2.57 -10.37 10.12
CA LEU A 18 2.37 -10.15 11.55
C LEU A 18 3.33 -11.10 12.29
N VAL A 19 4.41 -10.55 12.86
CA VAL A 19 5.29 -11.27 13.78
C VAL A 19 4.60 -11.31 15.15
N CYS A 20 3.87 -12.39 15.44
CA CYS A 20 3.47 -12.74 16.80
C CYS A 20 4.60 -13.54 17.47
N LEU A 21 5.35 -12.89 18.36
CA LEU A 21 6.20 -13.59 19.32
C LEU A 21 5.33 -14.16 20.44
N ALA A 22 5.17 -15.48 20.44
CA ALA A 22 4.58 -16.24 21.53
C ALA A 22 5.67 -16.59 22.56
N ALA A 23 5.39 -16.34 23.85
CA ALA A 23 6.05 -16.98 24.97
C ALA A 23 5.00 -17.68 25.85
N ALA A 24 5.29 -18.94 26.19
CA ALA A 24 4.35 -19.91 26.70
C ALA A 24 4.25 -19.96 28.23
N ALA A 25 3.06 -20.36 28.68
CA ALA A 25 2.70 -21.25 29.79
C ALA A 25 3.22 -21.01 31.22
N ALA A 26 2.27 -20.79 32.13
CA ALA A 26 2.22 -21.48 33.43
C ALA A 26 0.75 -21.83 33.77
N ALA A 27 0.52 -23.09 34.09
CA ALA A 27 -0.78 -23.64 34.46
C ALA A 27 -1.06 -23.45 35.97
N THR A 28 -2.34 -23.38 36.37
CA THR A 28 -3.10 -24.41 37.13
C THR A 28 -4.18 -23.80 38.05
N ALA A 29 -5.39 -24.37 37.92
CA ALA A 29 -6.48 -24.54 38.90
C ALA A 29 -7.48 -23.42 39.26
N CYS A 30 -8.75 -23.80 39.04
CA CYS A 30 -10.04 -23.18 39.35
C CYS A 30 -10.30 -22.83 40.82
N GLY A 31 -11.01 -21.73 41.03
CA GLY A 31 -11.94 -21.53 42.15
C GLY A 31 -13.29 -20.98 41.61
N PRO A 32 -14.45 -21.36 42.16
CA PRO A 32 -15.73 -20.82 41.73
C PRO A 32 -16.08 -19.61 42.61
N GLU A 33 -15.97 -18.40 42.06
CA GLU A 33 -16.63 -17.23 42.66
C GLU A 33 -17.54 -16.57 41.63
N ALA A 34 -18.84 -16.69 41.92
CA ALA A 34 -19.88 -15.89 41.32
C ALA A 34 -19.62 -14.42 41.66
N GLY A 35 -19.34 -13.61 40.65
CA GLY A 35 -19.11 -12.18 40.83
C GLY A 35 -19.30 -11.45 39.51
N LEU A 36 -20.48 -10.86 39.34
CA LEU A 36 -20.76 -9.69 38.50
C LEU A 36 -20.24 -9.77 37.05
N ILE A 37 -21.07 -10.31 36.16
CA ILE A 37 -21.00 -10.01 34.72
C ILE A 37 -21.44 -8.55 34.55
N GLY A 38 -20.57 -7.61 34.92
CA GLY A 38 -20.64 -6.26 34.41
C GLY A 38 -20.37 -6.35 32.92
N ALA A 39 -21.29 -5.85 32.10
CA ALA A 39 -21.09 -5.71 30.66
C ALA A 39 -19.72 -5.06 30.43
N MET A 40 -18.75 -5.83 29.95
CA MET A 40 -17.52 -5.28 29.40
C MET A 40 -17.92 -4.59 28.11
N GLY A 41 -18.37 -3.34 28.22
CA GLY A 41 -18.56 -2.48 27.07
C GLY A 41 -17.24 -2.47 26.30
N THR A 42 -17.25 -2.96 25.07
CA THR A 42 -16.11 -2.91 24.18
C THR A 42 -15.74 -1.44 24.04
N ALA A 43 -14.63 -1.02 24.63
CA ALA A 43 -14.19 0.37 24.56
C ALA A 43 -13.70 0.63 23.13
N GLN A 44 -14.61 1.02 22.25
CA GLN A 44 -14.26 1.58 20.95
C GLN A 44 -13.37 2.81 21.15
N PRO A 45 -12.44 3.09 20.22
CA PRO A 45 -11.72 4.35 20.23
C PRO A 45 -12.70 5.53 20.09
N PRO A 46 -12.33 6.74 20.53
CA PRO A 46 -13.11 7.93 20.24
C PRO A 46 -13.34 8.11 18.73
N GLN A 47 -14.40 8.83 18.35
CA GLN A 47 -14.66 9.10 16.93
C GLN A 47 -13.62 10.07 16.36
N VAL A 48 -13.27 9.86 15.09
CA VAL A 48 -12.55 10.86 14.30
C VAL A 48 -13.58 11.86 13.78
N VAL A 49 -13.35 13.16 13.98
CA VAL A 49 -14.27 14.20 13.52
C VAL A 49 -13.67 14.91 12.32
N VAL A 50 -14.44 15.01 11.23
CA VAL A 50 -14.02 15.70 10.01
C VAL A 50 -14.94 16.88 9.73
N HIS A 51 -14.35 18.05 9.53
CA HIS A 51 -15.04 19.29 9.21
C HIS A 51 -14.62 19.81 7.84
N GLY A 52 -15.57 20.33 7.06
CA GLY A 52 -15.29 20.92 5.75
C GLY A 52 -16.58 21.39 5.07
N GLY A 53 -16.51 22.46 4.29
CA GLY A 53 -17.67 22.97 3.55
C GLY A 53 -18.87 23.36 4.44
N GLY A 54 -18.62 23.80 5.68
CA GLY A 54 -19.67 24.12 6.66
C GLY A 54 -20.39 22.90 7.26
N ARG A 55 -19.89 21.70 7.00
CA ARG A 55 -20.44 20.43 7.47
C ARG A 55 -19.43 19.70 8.36
N GLN A 56 -19.94 18.86 9.23
CA GLN A 56 -19.17 18.01 10.13
C GLN A 56 -19.70 16.58 10.02
N VAL A 57 -18.79 15.61 10.01
CA VAL A 57 -19.11 14.18 10.12
C VAL A 57 -18.25 13.58 11.24
N SER A 58 -18.86 12.72 12.05
CA SER A 58 -18.15 11.89 13.02
C SER A 58 -18.01 10.49 12.46
N LEU A 59 -16.82 9.91 12.57
CA LEU A 59 -16.47 8.63 11.96
C LEU A 59 -16.13 7.63 13.07
N ASP A 60 -16.84 6.50 13.05
CA ASP A 60 -16.47 5.34 13.85
C ASP A 60 -15.28 4.62 13.23
N ALA A 61 -14.39 4.10 14.08
CA ALA A 61 -13.33 3.22 13.62
C ALA A 61 -13.93 1.85 13.24
N PHE A 62 -13.71 1.41 12.01
CA PHE A 62 -14.18 0.10 11.54
C PHE A 62 -13.15 -1.01 11.75
N THR A 63 -11.87 -0.67 11.83
CA THR A 63 -10.77 -1.56 12.25
C THR A 63 -9.92 -0.79 13.24
N TYR A 64 -9.55 -1.41 14.37
CA TYR A 64 -8.73 -0.77 15.38
C TYR A 64 -8.12 -1.77 16.35
N CYS A 65 -6.99 -1.41 16.94
CA CYS A 65 -6.56 -1.86 18.25
C CYS A 65 -6.50 -0.65 19.19
N TYR A 66 -7.32 -0.66 20.24
CA TYR A 66 -7.39 0.41 21.22
C TYR A 66 -7.43 -0.17 22.63
N ARG A 67 -6.44 0.23 23.46
CA ARG A 67 -6.24 -0.33 24.81
C ARG A 67 -6.09 -1.85 24.74
N ASN A 68 -7.03 -2.60 25.32
CA ASN A 68 -6.99 -4.07 25.38
C ASN A 68 -8.00 -4.71 24.43
N THR A 69 -8.46 -3.99 23.40
CA THR A 69 -9.49 -4.46 22.47
C THR A 69 -9.04 -4.21 21.04
N CYS A 70 -9.16 -5.25 20.22
CA CYS A 70 -9.00 -5.12 18.78
C CYS A 70 -10.29 -5.57 18.09
N ALA A 71 -10.64 -4.86 17.03
CA ALA A 71 -11.71 -5.21 16.13
C ALA A 71 -11.19 -5.10 14.69
N ASP A 72 -11.56 -6.08 13.87
CA ASP A 72 -11.30 -6.05 12.44
C ASP A 72 -12.63 -6.06 11.71
N GLY A 73 -12.90 -5.00 10.96
CA GLY A 73 -14.19 -4.76 10.34
C GLY A 73 -14.06 -3.99 9.04
N ARG A 74 -15.19 -3.48 8.57
CA ARG A 74 -15.29 -2.69 7.34
C ARG A 74 -16.42 -1.69 7.49
N PRO A 75 -16.33 -0.51 6.86
CA PRO A 75 -17.42 0.44 6.91
C PRO A 75 -18.61 -0.11 6.11
N GLU A 76 -19.80 -0.11 6.70
CA GLU A 76 -21.04 -0.50 6.02
C GLU A 76 -21.56 0.62 5.12
N ASP A 77 -21.34 1.87 5.55
CA ASP A 77 -21.65 3.10 4.83
C ASP A 77 -20.42 4.03 4.77
N LEU A 78 -20.52 5.09 3.97
CA LEU A 78 -19.51 6.15 3.93
C LEU A 78 -20.18 7.47 4.32
N PRO A 79 -19.95 7.96 5.55
CA PRO A 79 -20.38 9.31 5.92
C PRO A 79 -19.91 10.33 4.88
N ASP A 80 -20.85 11.09 4.32
CA ASP A 80 -20.56 12.05 3.24
C ASP A 80 -20.41 13.46 3.80
N LEU A 81 -19.19 13.99 3.67
CA LEU A 81 -18.85 15.38 4.00
C LEU A 81 -19.45 16.36 2.97
N GLY A 82 -19.83 15.87 1.79
CA GLY A 82 -20.41 16.65 0.70
C GLY A 82 -19.34 17.30 -0.18
N THR A 83 -19.73 18.40 -0.83
CA THR A 83 -18.83 19.17 -1.71
C THR A 83 -18.06 20.21 -0.90
N VAL A 84 -16.74 20.19 -1.02
CA VAL A 84 -15.85 21.13 -0.33
C VAL A 84 -15.13 22.05 -1.31
N THR A 85 -14.99 23.32 -0.91
CA THR A 85 -14.30 24.37 -1.67
C THR A 85 -13.13 25.00 -0.89
N GLY A 86 -12.98 24.64 0.39
CA GLY A 86 -11.94 25.13 1.29
C GLY A 86 -11.32 23.98 2.10
N ASP A 87 -10.79 24.31 3.27
CA ASP A 87 -10.06 23.35 4.10
C ASP A 87 -10.95 22.21 4.61
N ILE A 88 -10.36 21.00 4.65
CA ILE A 88 -10.89 19.86 5.39
C ILE A 88 -10.02 19.71 6.64
N VAL A 89 -10.63 19.69 7.81
CA VAL A 89 -9.94 19.52 9.10
C VAL A 89 -10.36 18.19 9.71
N VAL A 90 -9.37 17.37 10.03
CA VAL A 90 -9.52 16.11 10.77
C VAL A 90 -9.12 16.35 12.21
N SER A 91 -9.92 15.90 13.16
CA SER A 91 -9.66 16.04 14.59
C SER A 91 -9.83 14.71 15.31
N PHE A 92 -8.94 14.45 16.27
CA PHE A 92 -8.99 13.27 17.13
C PHE A 92 -8.61 13.67 18.56
N PRO A 93 -9.38 13.28 19.60
CA PRO A 93 -9.25 13.86 20.93
C PRO A 93 -8.06 13.31 21.74
N LEU A 94 -7.41 12.25 21.28
CA LEU A 94 -6.27 11.67 22.00
C LEU A 94 -4.95 12.23 21.48
N GLU A 95 -4.12 12.66 22.42
CA GLU A 95 -2.76 13.15 22.17
C GLU A 95 -1.84 12.01 21.69
N ASP A 96 -0.71 12.37 21.07
CA ASP A 96 0.30 11.44 20.54
C ASP A 96 -0.17 10.46 19.45
N TRP A 97 -1.36 10.68 18.90
CA TRP A 97 -1.80 10.01 17.67
C TRP A 97 -1.25 10.73 16.45
N THR A 98 -0.90 9.96 15.44
CA THR A 98 -0.55 10.47 14.11
C THR A 98 -1.51 9.88 13.09
N PHE A 99 -1.85 10.65 12.07
CA PHE A 99 -2.77 10.21 11.01
C PHE A 99 -2.11 10.30 9.64
N GLN A 100 -2.43 9.33 8.80
CA GLN A 100 -2.18 9.33 7.35
C GLN A 100 -3.53 9.29 6.62
N ALA A 101 -3.54 9.80 5.38
CA ALA A 101 -4.74 9.81 4.54
C ALA A 101 -4.45 9.25 3.15
N THR A 102 -5.39 8.45 2.64
CA THR A 102 -5.37 7.97 1.26
C THR A 102 -6.71 8.29 0.61
N GLN A 103 -6.68 8.90 -0.57
CA GLN A 103 -7.87 9.10 -1.40
C GLN A 103 -8.06 7.93 -2.36
N LEU A 104 -9.28 7.40 -2.41
CA LEU A 104 -9.69 6.31 -3.27
C LEU A 104 -10.80 6.77 -4.23
N GLN A 105 -10.76 6.31 -5.47
CA GLN A 105 -11.79 6.53 -6.46
C GLN A 105 -12.14 5.22 -7.21
N PRO A 106 -13.42 4.81 -7.28
CA PRO A 106 -14.63 5.53 -6.83
C PRO A 106 -14.79 5.60 -5.30
N ALA A 107 -15.67 6.51 -4.86
CA ALA A 107 -16.00 6.69 -3.44
C ALA A 107 -16.98 5.61 -2.95
N VAL A 108 -16.48 4.39 -2.72
CA VAL A 108 -17.27 3.22 -2.29
C VAL A 108 -16.86 2.68 -0.92
N ALA A 109 -17.81 2.17 -0.15
CA ALA A 109 -17.57 1.63 1.20
C ALA A 109 -16.68 0.39 1.19
N PHE A 110 -16.59 -0.32 0.06
CA PHE A 110 -15.70 -1.46 -0.08
C PHE A 110 -14.81 -1.28 -1.32
N PRO A 111 -13.56 -0.82 -1.12
CA PRO A 111 -12.67 -0.53 -2.23
C PRO A 111 -12.34 -1.80 -2.98
N GLN A 112 -12.30 -1.70 -4.29
CA GLN A 112 -11.84 -2.80 -5.13
C GLN A 112 -10.32 -2.69 -5.35
N PRO A 113 -9.63 -3.79 -5.69
CA PRO A 113 -8.19 -3.75 -5.99
C PRO A 113 -7.76 -2.75 -7.08
N CYS A 114 -8.74 -2.19 -7.80
CA CYS A 114 -8.56 -1.42 -9.02
C CYS A 114 -9.01 0.02 -8.87
N ASP A 115 -9.38 0.39 -7.64
CA ASP A 115 -9.67 1.76 -7.28
C ASP A 115 -8.38 2.56 -7.33
N LEU A 116 -8.46 3.77 -7.89
CA LEU A 116 -7.33 4.69 -7.90
C LEU A 116 -7.06 5.13 -6.47
N GLN A 117 -5.88 4.79 -5.96
CA GLN A 117 -5.40 5.23 -4.66
C GLN A 117 -4.40 6.37 -4.84
N ILE A 118 -4.56 7.47 -4.11
CA ILE A 118 -3.69 8.64 -4.16
C ILE A 118 -3.37 9.04 -2.72
N PRO A 119 -2.11 9.02 -2.29
CA PRO A 119 -1.72 9.55 -0.99
C PRO A 119 -2.18 11.01 -0.85
N ALA A 120 -2.90 11.30 0.23
CA ALA A 120 -3.33 12.64 0.59
C ALA A 120 -2.52 13.11 1.80
N ARG A 121 -2.17 14.40 1.82
CA ARG A 121 -1.30 14.93 2.87
C ARG A 121 -2.14 15.43 4.03
N LEU A 122 -1.79 15.00 5.24
CA LEU A 122 -2.28 15.57 6.49
C LEU A 122 -1.18 16.44 7.10
N VAL A 123 -1.48 17.73 7.31
CA VAL A 123 -0.57 18.69 7.94
C VAL A 123 -1.09 18.96 9.34
N SER A 124 -0.30 18.65 10.38
CA SER A 124 -0.70 18.96 11.75
C SER A 124 -0.86 20.47 11.94
N THR A 125 -1.97 20.87 12.54
CA THR A 125 -2.31 22.28 12.83
C THR A 125 -2.34 22.58 14.32
N GLY A 126 -2.05 21.60 15.16
CA GLY A 126 -2.10 21.66 16.61
C GLY A 126 -2.33 20.27 17.20
N THR A 127 -2.48 20.22 18.53
CA THR A 127 -2.75 18.96 19.24
C THR A 127 -4.05 18.33 18.74
N GLY A 128 -3.96 17.09 18.26
CA GLY A 128 -5.12 16.32 17.82
C GLY A 128 -5.84 16.87 16.59
N THR A 129 -5.22 17.77 15.82
CA THR A 129 -5.85 18.36 14.62
C THR A 129 -4.91 18.38 13.42
N TRP A 130 -5.48 18.09 12.25
CA TRP A 130 -4.78 18.05 10.98
C TRP A 130 -5.62 18.69 9.87
N ARG A 131 -4.98 19.48 9.02
CA ARG A 131 -5.56 19.92 7.75
C ARG A 131 -5.26 18.87 6.69
N LEU A 132 -6.31 18.34 6.08
CA LEU A 132 -6.20 17.46 4.92
C LEU A 132 -6.06 18.29 3.65
N GLU A 133 -4.99 18.05 2.90
CA GLU A 133 -4.74 18.60 1.58
C GLU A 133 -5.26 17.57 0.56
N PRO A 134 -6.37 17.85 -0.16
CA PRO A 134 -6.88 16.91 -1.14
C PRO A 134 -5.84 16.61 -2.22
N ALA A 135 -5.86 15.38 -2.74
CA ALA A 135 -4.96 14.92 -3.79
C ALA A 135 -5.70 14.65 -5.11
N GLY A 136 -4.99 14.72 -6.23
CA GLY A 136 -5.52 14.38 -7.55
C GLY A 136 -6.52 15.40 -8.14
N PRO A 137 -7.19 15.06 -9.25
CA PRO A 137 -8.11 15.98 -9.93
C PRO A 137 -9.39 16.28 -9.11
N PRO A 138 -10.20 17.29 -9.51
CA PRO A 138 -11.54 17.45 -8.94
C PRO A 138 -12.37 16.18 -9.14
N GLY A 139 -13.09 15.75 -8.10
CA GLY A 139 -13.87 14.53 -8.17
C GLY A 139 -14.47 14.12 -6.83
N ARG A 140 -15.21 13.01 -6.87
CA ARG A 140 -15.72 12.35 -5.66
C ARG A 140 -14.76 11.24 -5.25
N TYR A 141 -14.34 11.30 -3.99
CA TYR A 141 -13.35 10.40 -3.38
C TYR A 141 -13.90 9.79 -2.10
N ARG A 142 -13.48 8.56 -1.83
CA ARG A 142 -13.38 8.05 -0.48
C ARG A 142 -12.05 8.51 0.09
N VAL A 143 -12.01 8.88 1.36
CA VAL A 143 -10.78 9.16 2.10
C VAL A 143 -10.68 8.14 3.21
N ASP A 144 -9.64 7.33 3.16
CA ASP A 144 -9.24 6.47 4.28
C ASP A 144 -8.31 7.26 5.19
N LEU A 145 -8.60 7.27 6.48
CA LEU A 145 -7.79 7.82 7.56
C LEU A 145 -7.24 6.66 8.38
N PHE A 146 -5.91 6.59 8.49
CA PHE A 146 -5.24 5.63 9.35
C PHE A 146 -4.54 6.36 10.49
N GLY A 147 -5.05 6.16 11.70
CA GLY A 147 -4.51 6.71 12.94
C GLY A 147 -3.65 5.69 13.66
N ARG A 148 -2.52 6.12 14.23
CA ARG A 148 -1.64 5.24 15.02
C ARG A 148 -0.97 5.97 16.17
N THR A 149 -0.64 5.20 17.19
CA THR A 149 0.19 5.57 18.34
C THR A 149 1.02 4.35 18.79
N SER A 150 1.85 4.48 19.83
CA SER A 150 2.65 3.36 20.35
C SER A 150 1.80 2.25 21.00
N GLY A 151 0.58 2.57 21.44
CA GLY A 151 -0.35 1.66 22.11
C GLY A 151 -1.60 1.30 21.32
N GLY A 152 -1.66 1.58 20.01
CA GLY A 152 -2.84 1.25 19.21
C GLY A 152 -2.89 1.90 17.83
N ASP A 153 -3.90 1.49 17.06
CA ASP A 153 -4.21 2.01 15.73
C ASP A 153 -5.72 2.04 15.50
N LEU A 154 -6.14 2.78 14.46
CA LEU A 154 -7.51 2.77 13.96
C LEU A 154 -7.57 3.14 12.49
N ALA A 155 -8.61 2.66 11.82
CA ALA A 155 -8.99 3.05 10.48
C ALA A 155 -10.42 3.60 10.46
N ALA A 156 -10.60 4.75 9.82
CA ALA A 156 -11.89 5.39 9.59
C ALA A 156 -11.97 5.88 8.13
N ALA A 157 -13.18 6.03 7.59
CA ALA A 157 -13.35 6.44 6.20
C ALA A 157 -14.54 7.37 6.02
N PHE A 158 -14.46 8.27 5.04
CA PHE A 158 -15.56 9.16 4.66
C PHE A 158 -15.55 9.44 3.16
N ALA A 159 -16.67 9.92 2.64
CA ALA A 159 -16.77 10.41 1.26
C ALA A 159 -16.67 11.94 1.21
N VAL A 160 -16.06 12.45 0.15
CA VAL A 160 -15.94 13.89 -0.10
C VAL A 160 -15.93 14.16 -1.61
N THR A 161 -16.48 15.32 -2.01
CA THR A 161 -16.38 15.83 -3.38
C THR A 161 -15.51 17.08 -3.40
N THR A 162 -14.40 17.04 -4.12
CA THR A 162 -13.46 18.15 -4.29
C THR A 162 -13.77 18.90 -5.59
N THR A 163 -13.69 20.23 -5.55
CA THR A 163 -13.96 21.09 -6.73
C THR A 163 -12.70 21.64 -7.39
N ARG A 164 -11.55 21.53 -6.70
CA ARG A 164 -10.25 22.01 -7.16
C ARG A 164 -9.29 20.83 -7.24
N ALA A 165 -8.37 20.89 -8.20
CA ALA A 165 -7.28 19.94 -8.29
C ALA A 165 -6.38 20.09 -7.06
N GLY A 166 -6.03 18.96 -6.47
CA GLY A 166 -5.05 18.81 -5.43
C GLY A 166 -3.66 18.49 -5.99
N SER A 167 -2.70 18.23 -5.10
CA SER A 167 -1.40 17.71 -5.49
C SER A 167 -1.53 16.30 -6.07
N THR A 168 -0.80 16.00 -7.13
CA THR A 168 -0.62 14.63 -7.63
C THR A 168 0.78 14.16 -7.22
N PRO A 169 0.92 12.95 -6.65
CA PRO A 169 2.23 12.39 -6.36
C PRO A 169 3.08 12.32 -7.63
N ALA A 170 4.40 12.49 -7.49
CA ALA A 170 5.31 12.18 -8.58
C ALA A 170 5.22 10.69 -8.94
N PRO A 171 5.41 10.31 -10.21
CA PRO A 171 5.43 8.91 -10.58
C PRO A 171 6.50 8.14 -9.79
N ARG A 172 6.13 6.97 -9.29
CA ARG A 172 7.01 6.11 -8.48
C ARG A 172 7.10 4.75 -9.13
N ALA A 173 8.32 4.22 -9.22
CA ALA A 173 8.55 2.85 -9.64
C ALA A 173 9.03 1.99 -8.47
N GLY A 174 8.64 0.71 -8.48
CA GLY A 174 9.08 -0.30 -7.53
C GLY A 174 9.44 -1.59 -8.24
N LEU A 175 10.56 -2.19 -7.85
CA LEU A 175 11.01 -3.50 -8.33
C LEU A 175 11.15 -4.46 -7.15
N GLY A 176 10.28 -5.46 -7.11
CA GLY A 176 10.44 -6.67 -6.30
C GLY A 176 11.25 -7.68 -7.09
N ALA A 177 12.53 -7.88 -6.72
CA ALA A 177 13.43 -8.80 -7.42
C ALA A 177 14.09 -9.80 -6.48
N PHE A 178 14.54 -9.34 -5.32
CA PHE A 178 15.31 -10.15 -4.37
C PHE A 178 14.84 -9.88 -2.95
N TYR A 179 14.93 -10.90 -2.11
CA TYR A 179 14.81 -10.79 -0.67
C TYR A 179 15.96 -11.57 -0.01
N ASP A 180 16.25 -11.22 1.24
CA ASP A 180 17.23 -11.94 2.05
C ASP A 180 16.48 -12.92 2.97
N HIS A 181 16.66 -14.22 2.75
CA HIS A 181 16.01 -15.26 3.55
C HIS A 181 16.94 -15.87 4.60
N ASP A 182 18.25 -15.86 4.37
CA ASP A 182 19.25 -16.59 5.17
C ASP A 182 20.68 -16.05 5.04
N GLY A 183 20.83 -14.75 4.72
CA GLY A 183 22.09 -14.12 4.37
C GLY A 183 22.49 -14.35 2.91
N ARG A 184 21.56 -14.83 2.06
CA ARG A 184 21.75 -15.01 0.61
C ARG A 184 20.60 -14.39 -0.16
N PRO A 185 20.87 -13.83 -1.36
CA PRO A 185 19.80 -13.40 -2.25
C PRO A 185 18.97 -14.60 -2.71
N ASP A 186 17.67 -14.54 -2.42
CA ASP A 186 16.67 -15.38 -3.05
C ASP A 186 15.67 -14.52 -3.83
N ASN A 187 14.93 -15.13 -4.74
CA ASN A 187 13.84 -14.49 -5.46
C ASN A 187 12.57 -15.33 -5.33
N TYR A 188 11.40 -14.70 -5.35
CA TYR A 188 10.12 -15.38 -5.11
C TYR A 188 9.64 -16.25 -6.28
N GLY A 189 10.56 -16.76 -7.11
CA GLY A 189 10.24 -17.39 -8.39
C GLY A 189 9.78 -16.38 -9.46
N THR A 190 9.74 -15.10 -9.13
CA THR A 190 9.26 -14.03 -10.02
C THR A 190 10.05 -12.75 -9.82
N PHE A 191 10.03 -11.90 -10.85
CA PHE A 191 10.29 -10.46 -10.73
C PHE A 191 9.00 -9.71 -10.95
N GLU A 192 8.74 -8.71 -10.11
CA GLU A 192 7.58 -7.84 -10.18
C GLU A 192 8.03 -6.40 -10.29
N PHE A 193 7.60 -5.72 -11.35
CA PHE A 193 7.91 -4.32 -11.56
C PHE A 193 6.61 -3.51 -11.71
N GLY A 194 6.51 -2.40 -11.00
CA GLY A 194 5.33 -1.56 -11.04
C GLY A 194 5.68 -0.08 -11.09
N ILE A 195 4.83 0.68 -11.78
CA ILE A 195 4.86 2.14 -11.79
C ILE A 195 3.50 2.66 -11.37
N ASP A 196 3.50 3.60 -10.44
CA ASP A 196 2.33 4.30 -9.94
C ASP A 196 2.39 5.79 -10.26
N TYR A 197 1.22 6.43 -10.23
CA TYR A 197 1.04 7.88 -10.36
C TYR A 197 1.56 8.48 -11.67
N LEU A 198 1.62 7.71 -12.76
CA LEU A 198 1.86 8.26 -14.08
C LEU A 198 0.76 9.27 -14.44
N SER A 199 1.12 10.37 -15.08
CA SER A 199 0.13 11.39 -15.51
C SER A 199 -0.92 10.84 -16.47
N ARG A 200 -0.60 9.75 -17.17
CA ARG A 200 -1.51 8.98 -18.03
C ARG A 200 -1.14 7.51 -18.03
N THR A 201 -2.11 6.62 -18.22
CA THR A 201 -1.82 5.21 -18.50
C THR A 201 -1.23 5.08 -19.90
N PRO A 202 -0.02 4.53 -20.06
CA PRO A 202 0.60 4.33 -21.36
C PRO A 202 -0.17 3.27 -22.16
N ARG A 203 -0.24 3.47 -23.47
CA ARG A 203 -0.85 2.51 -24.40
C ARG A 203 0.12 1.37 -24.68
N LYS A 204 1.40 1.69 -24.87
CA LYS A 204 2.49 0.73 -25.05
C LYS A 204 3.48 0.87 -23.91
N ALA A 205 3.84 -0.26 -23.32
CA ALA A 205 4.84 -0.28 -22.27
C ALA A 205 5.65 -1.58 -22.33
N ALA A 206 6.98 -1.49 -22.17
CA ALA A 206 7.87 -2.65 -22.16
C ALA A 206 8.99 -2.44 -21.13
N VAL A 207 9.43 -3.52 -20.48
CA VAL A 207 10.50 -3.49 -19.49
C VAL A 207 11.48 -4.62 -19.75
N LYS A 208 12.76 -4.26 -19.72
CA LYS A 208 13.87 -5.20 -19.70
C LYS A 208 14.72 -4.94 -18.47
N LEU A 209 14.95 -5.98 -17.69
CA LEU A 209 15.92 -5.98 -16.61
C LEU A 209 17.22 -6.59 -17.11
N THR A 210 18.34 -6.00 -16.71
CA THR A 210 19.64 -6.66 -16.86
C THR A 210 20.38 -6.67 -15.53
N ILE A 211 20.79 -7.85 -15.12
CA ILE A 211 21.42 -8.11 -13.83
C ILE A 211 22.86 -8.50 -14.10
N THR A 212 23.80 -7.84 -13.41
CA THR A 212 25.23 -8.11 -13.49
C THR A 212 25.75 -8.43 -12.10
N GLY A 213 26.44 -9.56 -11.97
CA GLY A 213 27.12 -10.00 -10.74
C GLY A 213 28.57 -10.38 -11.04
N GLN A 214 29.24 -11.02 -10.09
CA GLN A 214 30.66 -11.39 -10.23
C GLN A 214 30.92 -12.43 -11.34
N GLY A 215 29.93 -13.28 -11.63
CA GLY A 215 30.05 -14.39 -12.58
C GLY A 215 29.59 -14.07 -13.99
N GLY A 216 28.94 -12.93 -14.22
CA GLY A 216 28.44 -12.55 -15.55
C GLY A 216 27.24 -11.62 -15.54
N ARG A 217 26.48 -11.68 -16.63
CA ARG A 217 25.33 -10.81 -16.92
C ARG A 217 24.17 -11.64 -17.46
N ALA A 218 22.95 -11.36 -17.02
CA ALA A 218 21.71 -11.99 -17.49
C ALA A 218 20.63 -10.92 -17.71
N SER A 219 19.83 -11.09 -18.77
CA SER A 219 18.72 -10.17 -19.09
C SER A 219 17.37 -10.89 -19.05
N TYR A 220 16.36 -10.17 -18.60
CA TYR A 220 14.99 -10.66 -18.43
C TYR A 220 14.03 -9.63 -19.02
N GLU A 221 13.14 -10.07 -19.90
CA GLU A 221 12.03 -9.25 -20.39
C GLU A 221 10.81 -9.51 -19.51
N LEU A 222 10.17 -8.44 -19.03
CA LEU A 222 9.00 -8.55 -18.17
C LEU A 222 7.76 -8.31 -19.01
N ALA A 223 6.85 -9.29 -18.98
CA ALA A 223 5.57 -9.19 -19.65
C ALA A 223 4.67 -8.18 -18.92
N ARG A 224 4.01 -7.32 -19.68
CA ARG A 224 3.00 -6.41 -19.12
C ARG A 224 1.81 -7.23 -18.61
N VAL A 225 1.34 -6.88 -17.43
CA VAL A 225 0.12 -7.47 -16.86
C VAL A 225 -1.09 -6.75 -17.44
N GLU A 226 -1.85 -7.44 -18.29
CA GLU A 226 -3.02 -6.94 -19.02
C GLU A 226 -4.35 -7.26 -18.31
N ASP A 227 -4.35 -7.28 -16.96
CA ASP A 227 -5.59 -7.48 -16.21
C ASP A 227 -6.56 -6.31 -16.46
N GLU A 228 -7.85 -6.59 -16.60
CA GLU A 228 -8.92 -5.59 -16.86
C GLU A 228 -9.07 -4.52 -15.76
N CYS A 229 -8.38 -4.73 -14.63
CA CYS A 229 -8.65 -4.07 -13.38
C CYS A 229 -7.42 -3.26 -12.94
N ARG A 230 -7.16 -2.14 -13.63
CA ARG A 230 -6.02 -1.24 -13.34
C ARG A 230 -6.45 0.22 -13.26
N PRO A 231 -6.10 0.93 -12.17
CA PRO A 231 -6.32 2.36 -12.08
C PRO A 231 -5.60 3.12 -13.19
N LYS A 232 -6.14 4.30 -13.54
CA LYS A 232 -5.42 5.23 -14.41
C LYS A 232 -4.08 5.62 -13.78
N GLY A 233 -3.05 5.73 -14.61
CA GLY A 233 -1.71 6.12 -14.16
C GLY A 233 -0.88 4.98 -13.55
N GLN A 234 -1.30 3.72 -13.72
CA GLN A 234 -0.52 2.56 -13.26
C GLN A 234 -0.16 1.62 -14.40
N VAL A 235 1.01 0.99 -14.29
CA VAL A 235 1.41 -0.18 -15.08
C VAL A 235 2.14 -1.18 -14.20
N ARG A 236 2.00 -2.47 -14.54
CA ARG A 236 2.62 -3.59 -13.85
C ARG A 236 3.20 -4.56 -14.86
N PHE A 237 4.30 -5.19 -14.49
CA PHE A 237 5.01 -6.17 -15.29
C PHE A 237 5.46 -7.32 -14.40
N HIS A 238 5.50 -8.52 -14.97
CA HIS A 238 6.04 -9.70 -14.30
C HIS A 238 7.01 -10.46 -15.21
N ALA A 239 7.91 -11.24 -14.60
CA ALA A 239 8.61 -12.33 -15.25
C ALA A 239 8.70 -13.51 -14.29
N GLU A 240 8.44 -14.72 -14.78
CA GLU A 240 8.79 -15.93 -14.03
C GLU A 240 10.30 -16.15 -14.11
N VAL A 241 10.92 -16.30 -12.95
CA VAL A 241 12.37 -16.45 -12.80
C VAL A 241 12.60 -17.57 -11.79
N PRO A 242 12.92 -18.80 -12.22
CA PRO A 242 13.12 -19.91 -11.31
C PRO A 242 14.13 -19.56 -10.21
N ASN A 243 13.90 -20.04 -8.99
CA ASN A 243 14.82 -19.81 -7.88
C ASN A 243 16.24 -20.23 -8.26
N GLU A 244 17.22 -19.49 -7.74
CA GLU A 244 18.66 -19.65 -8.03
C GLU A 244 19.08 -19.42 -9.49
N SER A 245 18.15 -19.18 -10.44
CA SER A 245 18.52 -18.99 -11.85
C SER A 245 19.41 -17.77 -12.04
N VAL A 246 19.15 -16.71 -11.27
CA VAL A 246 19.96 -15.49 -11.28
C VAL A 246 21.37 -15.77 -10.77
N SER A 247 21.50 -16.32 -9.56
CA SER A 247 22.82 -16.56 -8.95
C SER A 247 23.65 -17.57 -9.75
N ARG A 248 23.00 -18.53 -10.41
CA ARG A 248 23.66 -19.45 -11.36
C ARG A 248 24.17 -18.72 -12.61
N ALA A 249 23.43 -17.74 -13.12
CA ALA A 249 23.77 -17.02 -14.34
C ALA A 249 24.81 -15.92 -14.12
N VAL A 250 24.73 -15.19 -12.99
CA VAL A 250 25.53 -13.98 -12.76
C VAL A 250 26.47 -14.08 -11.56
N GLY A 251 26.53 -15.23 -10.89
CA GLY A 251 27.36 -15.45 -9.71
C GLY A 251 26.76 -14.83 -8.44
N ARG A 252 27.63 -14.42 -7.51
CA ARG A 252 27.24 -13.86 -6.22
C ARG A 252 27.02 -12.35 -6.29
N GLU A 253 26.25 -11.86 -5.32
CA GLU A 253 26.05 -10.45 -5.01
C GLU A 253 27.37 -9.72 -4.65
N PRO A 254 27.42 -8.37 -4.71
CA PRO A 254 26.34 -7.44 -5.04
C PRO A 254 25.88 -7.55 -6.50
N TYR A 255 24.60 -7.34 -6.74
CA TYR A 255 24.04 -7.32 -8.10
C TYR A 255 23.79 -5.89 -8.55
N THR A 256 24.38 -5.51 -9.69
CA THR A 256 23.99 -4.29 -10.40
C THR A 256 22.81 -4.61 -11.30
N ILE A 257 21.72 -3.86 -11.13
CA ILE A 257 20.45 -4.06 -11.81
C ILE A 257 20.17 -2.83 -12.66
N GLU A 258 20.11 -3.01 -13.96
CA GLU A 258 19.74 -2.00 -14.94
C GLU A 258 18.31 -2.24 -15.39
N VAL A 259 17.49 -1.18 -15.39
CA VAL A 259 16.11 -1.22 -15.86
C VAL A 259 16.01 -0.36 -17.11
N GLU A 260 15.68 -0.98 -18.24
CA GLU A 260 15.29 -0.29 -19.47
C GLU A 260 13.77 -0.34 -19.58
N LEU A 261 13.12 0.81 -19.47
CA LEU A 261 11.68 0.97 -19.54
C LEU A 261 11.33 1.79 -20.79
N GLU A 262 10.38 1.32 -21.59
CA GLU A 262 9.81 2.10 -22.69
C GLU A 262 8.34 2.39 -22.40
N LEU A 263 7.95 3.67 -22.43
CA LEU A 263 6.57 4.15 -22.26
C LEU A 263 6.15 4.95 -23.49
N ASP A 264 5.18 4.45 -24.25
CA ASP A 264 4.68 5.08 -25.49
C ASP A 264 5.81 5.56 -26.44
N GLY A 265 6.89 4.77 -26.55
CA GLY A 265 8.05 5.05 -27.40
C GLY A 265 9.13 5.93 -26.75
N THR A 266 8.93 6.42 -25.53
CA THR A 266 9.96 7.12 -24.75
C THR A 266 10.72 6.12 -23.90
N ARG A 267 12.05 6.11 -24.01
CA ARG A 267 12.92 5.23 -23.22
C ARG A 267 13.38 5.92 -21.95
N HIS A 268 13.36 5.18 -20.85
CA HIS A 268 13.79 5.55 -19.52
C HIS A 268 14.76 4.49 -19.01
N ALA A 269 15.87 4.91 -18.41
CA ALA A 269 16.86 4.00 -17.84
C ALA A 269 17.06 4.28 -16.35
N ALA A 270 17.22 3.23 -15.54
CA ALA A 270 17.61 3.31 -14.14
C ALA A 270 18.67 2.26 -13.81
N SER A 271 19.52 2.53 -12.82
CA SER A 271 20.52 1.59 -12.32
C SER A 271 20.51 1.57 -10.79
N MET A 272 20.61 0.37 -10.21
CA MET A 272 20.55 0.12 -8.77
C MET A 272 21.50 -1.01 -8.41
N VAL A 273 21.85 -1.13 -7.13
CA VAL A 273 22.68 -2.21 -6.59
C VAL A 273 21.98 -2.88 -5.43
N TRP A 274 21.70 -4.17 -5.54
CA TRP A 274 21.20 -4.97 -4.42
C TRP A 274 22.37 -5.54 -3.58
N PRO A 275 22.28 -5.58 -2.24
CA PRO A 275 21.17 -5.11 -1.40
C PRO A 275 21.23 -3.62 -1.02
N ARG A 276 22.29 -2.91 -1.43
CA ARG A 276 22.58 -1.54 -0.99
C ARG A 276 21.41 -0.56 -1.20
N ASP A 277 20.72 -0.67 -2.32
CA ASP A 277 19.70 0.28 -2.78
C ASP A 277 18.26 -0.24 -2.48
N VAL A 278 18.12 -1.25 -1.62
CA VAL A 278 16.82 -1.70 -1.10
C VAL A 278 16.21 -0.57 -0.26
N SER A 279 14.93 -0.29 -0.51
CA SER A 279 14.22 0.77 0.20
C SER A 279 14.07 0.46 1.69
N THR A 280 14.38 1.44 2.53
CA THR A 280 14.10 1.42 3.98
C THR A 280 12.71 1.96 4.31
N ASP A 281 11.95 2.40 3.31
CA ASP A 281 10.54 2.79 3.46
C ASP A 281 9.72 1.55 3.86
N PRO A 282 9.08 1.53 5.04
CA PRO A 282 8.28 0.40 5.48
C PRO A 282 7.13 0.09 4.51
N ASP A 283 6.62 1.10 3.79
CA ASP A 283 5.54 0.94 2.81
C ASP A 283 6.04 0.34 1.48
N ALA A 284 7.36 0.33 1.26
CA ALA A 284 7.96 -0.25 0.05
C ALA A 284 8.22 -1.76 0.15
N GLY A 285 8.03 -2.37 1.33
CA GLY A 285 8.16 -3.82 1.51
C GLY A 285 9.54 -4.38 1.12
N GLY A 286 10.61 -3.58 1.23
CA GLY A 286 11.95 -3.99 0.79
C GLY A 286 12.15 -4.00 -0.73
N ALA A 287 11.30 -3.33 -1.50
CA ALA A 287 11.49 -3.16 -2.93
C ALA A 287 12.67 -2.23 -3.25
N LEU A 288 13.25 -2.42 -4.43
CA LEU A 288 14.17 -1.45 -5.04
C LEU A 288 13.35 -0.31 -5.66
N THR A 289 13.80 0.94 -5.51
CA THR A 289 13.08 2.13 -6.02
C THR A 289 13.88 2.81 -7.13
N PRO A 290 13.78 2.35 -8.39
CA PRO A 290 14.56 2.90 -9.49
C PRO A 290 14.23 4.37 -9.77
N VAL A 291 15.29 5.18 -9.92
CA VAL A 291 15.20 6.58 -10.35
C VAL A 291 15.57 6.65 -11.83
N PHE A 292 14.61 7.04 -12.67
CA PHE A 292 14.76 6.99 -14.12
C PHE A 292 15.33 8.28 -14.71
N THR A 293 16.13 8.12 -15.77
CA THR A 293 16.56 9.18 -16.67
C THR A 293 16.16 8.83 -18.11
N PRO A 294 15.43 9.72 -18.82
CA PRO A 294 14.70 10.88 -18.30
C PRO A 294 13.68 10.48 -17.23
N ALA A 295 13.22 11.46 -16.44
CA ALA A 295 12.20 11.23 -15.41
C ALA A 295 10.89 10.69 -16.02
N LEU A 296 10.16 9.91 -15.23
CA LEU A 296 8.87 9.36 -15.63
C LEU A 296 7.81 10.47 -15.80
N PRO A 297 6.87 10.33 -16.76
CA PRO A 297 5.87 11.35 -17.06
C PRO A 297 4.62 11.32 -16.17
#